data_AF-A0A2V7XHS8-F1
#
_entry.id   AF-A0A2V7XHS8-F1
#
_cell.length_a   1.000
_cell.length_b   1.000
_cell.length_c   1.000
_cell.angle_alpha   90.00
_cell.angle_beta   90.00
_cell.angle_gamma   90.00
#
_symmetry.space_group_name_H-M   'P 1'
#
loop_
_entity.id
_entity.type
_entity.pdbx_description
1 polymer ?
#
loop_
_entity_poly.entity_id
_entity_poly.type
_entity_poly.pdbx_seq_one_letter_code
_entity_poly.pdbx_strand_id
1 'polypeptide(L)'
;MTSPAEPPSTAAPSTTAPAEPSPAASPPAEPYDVAHARVQEDRGQAMGLAARVTVPAELQHYSDRRRFLAVQMADTRQEQLELPQDDGDLAAMLRAGKLVELPPLGEDYILYDIGLDASDDPMAAYDPDAHKDVPLFASAADLDAERTSLADLAKESPSRRMRASAETRLKTLASYYDDSTKREALLKKGSDLTALAADFGGRSYDLKDPAQRAQLDERLLSLIRPGARDLILELAREYHQRFGRLLPISSLVRTERYQRRLGRVNANATKVEFPPHTTGCAFDISYRYMAADEQQFLMDRIAQLERDGKVEALKERRNHIHVFVFPDGQRPPDELVAQFLDEVDASHGIVRDASGAIVKPGRRAARGARAR
;
A
#
# COMPACT_ATOMS: atom_id res chain seq x y z
N MET A 1 -36.56 -16.14 -57.61
CA MET A 1 -36.16 -16.25 -56.19
C MET A 1 -34.66 -16.54 -56.16
N THR A 2 -33.84 -15.49 -56.04
CA THR A 2 -32.40 -15.55 -55.73
C THR A 2 -31.90 -14.11 -55.62
N SER A 3 -31.78 -13.59 -54.40
CA SER A 3 -31.01 -12.37 -54.10
C SER A 3 -29.55 -12.77 -53.78
N PRO A 4 -28.55 -12.00 -54.20
CA PRO A 4 -27.16 -12.23 -53.82
C PRO A 4 -26.85 -11.63 -52.43
N ALA A 5 -25.98 -12.31 -51.70
CA ALA A 5 -25.50 -11.94 -50.37
C ALA A 5 -24.43 -10.84 -50.43
N GLU A 6 -24.53 -9.84 -49.55
CA GLU A 6 -23.47 -8.86 -49.26
C GLU A 6 -22.37 -9.46 -48.36
N PRO A 7 -21.10 -9.06 -48.51
CA PRO A 7 -20.01 -9.48 -47.64
C PRO A 7 -19.93 -8.62 -46.35
N PRO A 8 -19.37 -9.16 -45.26
CA PRO A 8 -19.29 -8.44 -43.99
C PRO A 8 -18.24 -7.33 -44.00
N SER A 9 -18.67 -6.17 -43.49
CA SER A 9 -17.86 -4.97 -43.26
C SER A 9 -16.78 -5.21 -42.20
N THR A 10 -15.53 -4.97 -42.57
CA THR A 10 -14.36 -5.09 -41.69
C THR A 10 -14.20 -3.77 -40.91
N ALA A 11 -14.51 -3.79 -39.61
CA ALA A 11 -14.28 -2.64 -38.73
C ALA A 11 -12.78 -2.53 -38.37
N ALA A 12 -12.18 -1.38 -38.67
CA ALA A 12 -10.82 -1.04 -38.27
C ALA A 12 -10.77 -0.65 -36.77
N PRO A 13 -9.62 -0.88 -36.09
CA PRO A 13 -9.48 -0.56 -34.67
C PRO A 13 -9.38 0.95 -34.43
N SER A 14 -10.26 1.46 -33.56
CA SER A 14 -10.22 2.83 -33.06
C SER A 14 -8.93 3.09 -32.28
N THR A 15 -8.18 4.08 -32.72
CA THR A 15 -6.94 4.56 -32.09
C THR A 15 -7.34 5.43 -30.90
N THR A 16 -7.10 4.95 -29.67
CA THR A 16 -7.32 5.72 -28.44
C THR A 16 -6.30 6.87 -28.38
N ALA A 17 -6.79 8.10 -28.33
CA ALA A 17 -5.96 9.29 -28.12
C ALA A 17 -5.36 9.29 -26.70
N PRO A 18 -4.15 9.86 -26.48
CA PRO A 18 -3.58 9.99 -25.15
C PRO A 18 -4.43 10.92 -24.27
N ALA A 19 -4.65 10.51 -23.02
CA ALA A 19 -5.36 11.30 -22.02
C ALA A 19 -4.65 12.64 -21.77
N GLU A 20 -5.41 13.73 -21.80
CA GLU A 20 -4.92 15.06 -21.42
C GLU A 20 -4.52 15.09 -19.94
N PRO A 21 -3.46 15.83 -19.56
CA PRO A 21 -3.08 15.99 -18.17
C PRO A 21 -4.20 16.70 -17.39
N SER A 22 -4.60 16.09 -16.27
CA SER A 22 -5.53 16.71 -15.31
C SER A 22 -5.06 18.12 -14.92
N PRO A 23 -5.97 19.12 -14.86
CA PRO A 23 -5.62 20.45 -14.41
C PRO A 23 -5.10 20.42 -12.96
N ALA A 24 -4.08 21.23 -12.68
CA ALA A 24 -3.51 21.39 -11.35
C ALA A 24 -4.60 21.88 -10.38
N ALA A 25 -4.77 21.16 -9.26
CA ALA A 25 -5.71 21.54 -8.21
C ALA A 25 -5.33 22.90 -7.60
N SER A 26 -6.35 23.73 -7.31
CA SER A 26 -6.15 24.98 -6.58
C SER A 26 -5.53 24.70 -5.20
N PRO A 27 -4.68 25.59 -4.68
CA PRO A 27 -4.13 25.42 -3.34
C PRO A 27 -5.25 25.36 -2.30
N PRO A 28 -5.14 24.51 -1.26
CA PRO A 28 -6.18 24.35 -0.26
C PRO A 28 -6.44 25.67 0.47
N ALA A 29 -7.71 25.94 0.76
CA ALA A 29 -8.15 27.22 1.34
C ALA A 29 -7.67 27.43 2.79
N GLU A 30 -7.29 26.37 3.50
CA GLU A 30 -6.81 26.40 4.89
C GLU A 30 -5.51 25.61 5.09
N PRO A 31 -4.67 25.96 6.09
CA PRO A 31 -3.48 25.18 6.43
C PRO A 31 -3.80 23.78 6.95
N TYR A 32 -2.92 22.82 6.67
CA TYR A 32 -3.08 21.41 7.09
C TYR A 32 -3.35 21.23 8.59
N ASP A 33 -2.60 21.91 9.47
CA ASP A 33 -2.77 21.76 10.93
C ASP A 33 -4.16 22.21 11.39
N VAL A 34 -4.75 23.22 10.72
CA VAL A 34 -6.10 23.70 11.01
C VAL A 34 -7.13 22.69 10.53
N ALA A 35 -7.00 22.20 9.30
CA ALA A 35 -7.84 21.15 8.75
C ALA A 35 -7.82 19.87 9.62
N HIS A 36 -6.62 19.47 10.05
CA HIS A 36 -6.39 18.34 10.94
C HIS A 36 -7.10 18.52 12.29
N ALA A 37 -6.96 19.70 12.92
CA ALA A 37 -7.66 20.00 14.17
C ALA A 37 -9.20 19.99 14.00
N ARG A 38 -9.72 20.44 12.85
CA ARG A 38 -11.16 20.43 12.54
C ARG A 38 -11.74 19.02 12.36
N VAL A 39 -10.94 18.06 11.89
CA VAL A 39 -11.35 16.64 11.90
C VAL A 39 -11.62 16.18 13.33
N GLN A 40 -10.76 16.56 14.28
CA GLN A 40 -10.82 16.13 15.67
C GLN A 40 -11.83 16.86 16.55
N GLU A 41 -12.50 17.89 16.01
CA GLU A 41 -13.39 18.76 16.76
C GLU A 41 -14.57 17.99 17.38
N ASP A 42 -14.79 18.20 18.68
CA ASP A 42 -15.92 17.61 19.40
C ASP A 42 -17.25 18.20 18.92
N ARG A 43 -18.25 17.33 18.75
CA ARG A 43 -19.59 17.67 18.27
C ARG A 43 -20.67 17.56 19.35
N GLY A 44 -20.29 17.25 20.59
CA GLY A 44 -21.24 17.04 21.68
C GLY A 44 -22.14 15.82 21.46
N GLN A 45 -21.72 14.91 20.56
CA GLN A 45 -22.41 13.68 20.22
C GLN A 45 -21.45 12.50 20.39
N ALA A 46 -22.00 11.29 20.50
CA ALA A 46 -21.19 10.08 20.51
C ALA A 46 -20.54 9.88 19.12
N MET A 47 -19.22 9.82 19.08
CA MET A 47 -18.41 9.68 17.86
C MET A 47 -17.60 8.37 17.85
N GLY A 48 -17.06 8.02 16.69
CA GLY A 48 -16.20 6.84 16.55
C GLY A 48 -16.92 5.56 16.97
N LEU A 49 -16.26 4.72 17.76
CA LEU A 49 -16.86 3.50 18.32
C LEU A 49 -18.04 3.74 19.27
N ALA A 50 -18.18 4.95 19.84
CA ALA A 50 -19.30 5.26 20.74
C ALA A 50 -20.59 5.59 19.97
N ALA A 51 -20.48 5.95 18.70
CA ALA A 51 -21.62 6.24 17.84
C ALA A 51 -22.46 4.97 17.61
N ARG A 52 -23.79 5.09 17.73
CA ARG A 52 -24.72 3.98 17.46
C ARG A 52 -25.09 3.98 15.99
N VAL A 53 -24.58 2.99 15.26
CA VAL A 53 -24.78 2.84 13.82
C VAL A 53 -25.28 1.45 13.47
N THR A 54 -25.98 1.33 12.34
CA THR A 54 -26.36 0.04 11.78
C THR A 54 -25.39 -0.30 10.66
N VAL A 55 -24.51 -1.26 10.92
CA VAL A 55 -23.51 -1.69 9.92
C VAL A 55 -24.21 -2.49 8.82
N PRO A 56 -24.18 -2.06 7.54
CA PRO A 56 -24.72 -2.82 6.41
C PRO A 56 -24.09 -4.22 6.31
N ALA A 57 -24.78 -5.18 5.71
CA ALA A 57 -24.30 -6.56 5.64
C ALA A 57 -23.01 -6.69 4.82
N GLU A 58 -22.86 -5.84 3.81
CA GLU A 58 -21.69 -5.70 2.93
C GLU A 58 -20.43 -5.35 3.73
N LEU A 59 -20.53 -4.41 4.67
CA LEU A 59 -19.40 -3.98 5.49
C LEU A 59 -19.16 -4.89 6.72
N GLN A 60 -19.85 -6.02 6.82
CA GLN A 60 -19.61 -7.04 7.83
C GLN A 60 -18.72 -8.15 7.27
N HIS A 61 -18.03 -8.87 8.14
CA HIS A 61 -17.36 -10.07 7.71
C HIS A 61 -18.35 -11.10 7.15
N TYR A 62 -17.99 -11.70 6.02
CA TYR A 62 -18.59 -12.95 5.55
C TYR A 62 -18.61 -14.02 6.65
N SER A 63 -19.55 -14.97 6.51
CA SER A 63 -19.58 -16.18 7.32
C SER A 63 -18.24 -16.92 7.27
N ASP A 64 -17.64 -17.03 6.07
CA ASP A 64 -16.24 -17.39 5.89
C ASP A 64 -15.35 -16.14 5.84
N ARG A 65 -14.72 -15.82 6.97
CA ARG A 65 -13.86 -14.63 7.11
C ARG A 65 -12.68 -14.59 6.14
N ARG A 66 -12.28 -15.72 5.56
CA ARG A 66 -11.18 -15.80 4.60
C ARG A 66 -11.54 -15.10 3.29
N ARG A 67 -12.83 -15.12 2.94
CA ARG A 67 -13.35 -14.59 1.67
C ARG A 67 -12.95 -13.13 1.44
N PHE A 68 -13.01 -12.30 2.48
CA PHE A 68 -12.67 -10.88 2.36
C PHE A 68 -11.26 -10.64 1.79
N LEU A 69 -10.25 -11.33 2.31
CA LEU A 69 -8.89 -11.24 1.78
C LEU A 69 -8.73 -12.00 0.46
N ALA A 70 -9.35 -13.17 0.34
CA ALA A 70 -9.27 -14.00 -0.86
C ALA A 70 -9.83 -13.28 -2.11
N VAL A 71 -10.88 -12.46 -1.98
CA VAL A 71 -11.42 -11.64 -3.08
C VAL A 71 -10.37 -10.66 -3.58
N GLN A 72 -9.67 -9.97 -2.67
CA GLN A 72 -8.68 -8.97 -3.01
C GLN A 72 -7.42 -9.61 -3.63
N MET A 73 -7.03 -10.79 -3.13
CA MET A 73 -5.94 -11.57 -3.71
C MET A 73 -6.28 -12.09 -5.12
N ALA A 74 -7.51 -12.55 -5.32
CA ALA A 74 -8.01 -12.98 -6.63
C ALA A 74 -7.95 -11.86 -7.65
N ASP A 75 -8.46 -10.68 -7.30
CA ASP A 75 -8.40 -9.49 -8.15
C ASP A 75 -6.95 -9.11 -8.49
N THR A 76 -6.08 -9.04 -7.48
CA THR A 76 -4.66 -8.72 -7.66
C THR A 76 -3.99 -9.68 -8.64
N ARG A 77 -4.30 -10.98 -8.55
CA ARG A 77 -3.76 -12.00 -9.46
C ARG A 77 -4.33 -11.88 -10.87
N GLN A 78 -5.63 -11.66 -11.01
CA GLN A 78 -6.32 -11.53 -12.29
C GLN A 78 -5.77 -10.34 -13.08
N GLU A 79 -5.68 -9.19 -12.41
CA GLU A 79 -5.22 -7.93 -12.99
C GLU A 79 -3.70 -7.83 -13.08
N GLN A 80 -2.98 -8.85 -12.60
CA GLN A 80 -1.51 -8.93 -12.61
C GLN A 80 -0.86 -7.66 -12.04
N LEU A 81 -1.39 -7.19 -10.92
CA LEU A 81 -0.97 -5.91 -10.35
C LEU A 81 0.48 -6.00 -9.87
N GLU A 82 1.30 -5.06 -10.34
CA GLU A 82 2.63 -4.83 -9.78
C GLU A 82 2.51 -4.27 -8.35
N LEU A 83 3.29 -4.84 -7.44
CA LEU A 83 3.30 -4.48 -6.02
C LEU A 83 4.66 -3.85 -5.67
N PRO A 84 4.68 -2.69 -4.99
CA PRO A 84 5.92 -2.04 -4.60
C PRO A 84 6.55 -2.79 -3.42
N GLN A 85 7.78 -3.28 -3.61
CA GLN A 85 8.53 -3.94 -2.54
C GLN A 85 9.12 -2.91 -1.58
N ASP A 86 9.52 -1.76 -2.14
CA ASP A 86 10.22 -0.68 -1.47
C ASP A 86 9.92 0.69 -2.11
N ASP A 87 10.50 1.75 -1.53
CA ASP A 87 10.29 3.14 -1.93
C ASP A 87 10.80 3.42 -3.36
N GLY A 88 11.80 2.66 -3.81
CA GLY A 88 12.30 2.72 -5.18
C GLY A 88 11.27 2.22 -6.20
N ASP A 89 10.50 1.19 -5.86
CA ASP A 89 9.39 0.72 -6.68
C ASP A 89 8.24 1.73 -6.72
N LEU A 90 7.91 2.37 -5.60
CA LEU A 90 6.93 3.45 -5.57
C LEU A 90 7.31 4.59 -6.52
N ALA A 91 8.57 5.03 -6.48
CA ALA A 91 9.08 6.05 -7.39
C ALA A 91 8.99 5.62 -8.86
N ALA A 92 9.34 4.36 -9.15
CA ALA A 92 9.24 3.81 -10.50
C ALA A 92 7.79 3.71 -11.00
N MET A 93 6.86 3.28 -10.15
CA MET A 93 5.43 3.16 -10.45
C MET A 93 4.78 4.53 -10.66
N LEU A 94 5.13 5.53 -9.84
CA LEU A 94 4.68 6.92 -10.01
C LEU A 94 5.11 7.47 -11.37
N ARG A 95 6.40 7.33 -11.71
CA ARG A 95 6.91 7.79 -13.02
C ARG A 95 6.26 7.06 -14.20
N ALA A 96 5.92 5.78 -14.02
CA ALA A 96 5.22 5.00 -15.04
C ALA A 96 3.72 5.32 -15.13
N GLY A 97 3.18 6.23 -14.30
CA GLY A 97 1.76 6.57 -14.24
C GLY A 97 0.87 5.46 -13.67
N LYS A 98 1.46 4.44 -13.03
CA LYS A 98 0.72 3.34 -12.39
C LYS A 98 0.14 3.76 -11.04
N LEU A 99 0.83 4.70 -10.38
CA LEU A 99 0.37 5.38 -9.17
C LEU A 99 0.35 6.87 -9.42
N VAL A 100 -0.48 7.57 -8.67
CA VAL A 100 -0.61 9.02 -8.65
C VAL A 100 -0.59 9.51 -7.22
N GLU A 101 -0.12 10.73 -7.02
CA GLU A 101 -0.16 11.38 -5.71
C GLU A 101 -1.59 11.80 -5.37
N LEU A 102 -2.03 11.49 -4.15
CA LEU A 102 -3.15 12.17 -3.52
C LEU A 102 -2.57 13.24 -2.59
N PRO A 103 -2.70 14.55 -2.88
CA PRO A 103 -2.14 15.60 -2.04
C PRO A 103 -2.60 15.48 -0.57
N PRO A 104 -1.78 15.87 0.43
CA PRO A 104 -2.12 15.76 1.86
C PRO A 104 -3.44 16.42 2.26
N LEU A 105 -3.84 17.47 1.55
CA LEU A 105 -5.07 18.20 1.79
C LEU A 105 -5.72 18.55 0.45
N GLY A 106 -6.97 18.11 0.28
CA GLY A 106 -7.83 18.51 -0.83
C GLY A 106 -8.89 19.52 -0.39
N GLU A 107 -9.82 19.83 -1.29
CA GLU A 107 -10.98 20.68 -0.97
C GLU A 107 -11.98 19.97 -0.04
N ASP A 108 -12.08 18.65 -0.16
CA ASP A 108 -13.13 17.82 0.45
C ASP A 108 -12.59 16.61 1.25
N TYR A 109 -11.27 16.39 1.26
CA TYR A 109 -10.61 15.34 2.01
C TYR A 109 -9.32 15.82 2.68
N ILE A 110 -8.83 15.01 3.63
CA ILE A 110 -7.52 15.17 4.27
C ILE A 110 -6.87 13.81 4.44
N LEU A 111 -5.58 13.72 4.13
CA LEU A 111 -4.76 12.57 4.51
C LEU A 111 -4.45 12.71 6.00
N TYR A 112 -5.09 11.88 6.82
CA TYR A 112 -5.10 11.99 8.27
C TYR A 112 -4.24 10.89 8.89
N ASP A 113 -3.16 11.26 9.57
CA ASP A 113 -2.21 10.33 10.21
C ASP A 113 -1.50 9.35 9.23
N ILE A 114 -1.42 9.68 7.93
CA ILE A 114 -0.68 8.86 6.96
C ILE A 114 0.82 8.97 7.25
N GLY A 115 1.51 7.83 7.30
CA GLY A 115 2.96 7.80 7.44
C GLY A 115 3.50 8.26 8.80
N LEU A 116 2.69 8.30 9.87
CA LEU A 116 3.21 8.63 11.21
C LEU A 116 4.29 7.67 11.72
N ASP A 117 4.31 6.43 11.20
CA ASP A 117 5.37 5.44 11.48
C ASP A 117 6.53 5.52 10.48
N ALA A 118 6.54 6.49 9.56
CA ALA A 118 7.65 6.73 8.64
C ALA A 118 8.90 7.01 9.46
N SER A 119 9.86 6.11 9.32
CA SER A 119 11.13 6.16 10.05
C SER A 119 12.14 7.02 9.31
N ASP A 120 13.18 7.46 10.02
CA ASP A 120 14.36 8.10 9.44
C ASP A 120 15.32 7.11 8.74
N ASP A 121 14.81 5.90 8.44
CA ASP A 121 15.50 4.77 7.84
C ASP A 121 16.25 5.22 6.56
N PRO A 122 17.45 4.67 6.33
CA PRO A 122 18.10 4.82 5.05
C PRO A 122 17.23 4.23 3.93
N MET A 123 17.27 4.90 2.77
CA MET A 123 16.65 4.40 1.55
C MET A 123 17.27 3.05 1.18
N ALA A 124 16.42 2.04 1.02
CA ALA A 124 16.86 0.68 0.79
C ALA A 124 15.88 -0.07 -0.12
N ALA A 125 16.44 -0.89 -0.99
CA ALA A 125 15.68 -1.91 -1.69
C ALA A 125 15.39 -3.06 -0.74
N TYR A 126 14.24 -3.71 -0.93
CA TYR A 126 13.88 -4.89 -0.16
C TYR A 126 14.12 -6.16 -0.99
N ASP A 127 14.89 -7.10 -0.43
CA ASP A 127 15.02 -8.46 -0.96
C ASP A 127 14.00 -9.36 -0.21
N PRO A 128 12.90 -9.78 -0.88
CA PRO A 128 11.88 -10.62 -0.27
C PRO A 128 12.35 -12.05 -0.01
N ASP A 129 13.33 -12.58 -0.75
CA ASP A 129 13.84 -13.94 -0.57
C ASP A 129 14.80 -14.00 0.62
N ALA A 130 15.69 -13.01 0.74
CA ALA A 130 16.65 -12.93 1.83
C ALA A 130 16.07 -12.28 3.09
N HIS A 131 14.88 -11.66 2.98
CA HIS A 131 14.25 -10.81 4.00
C HIS A 131 15.18 -9.70 4.50
N LYS A 132 15.86 -9.00 3.58
CA LYS A 132 16.90 -8.01 3.91
C LYS A 132 16.71 -6.69 3.19
N ASP A 133 17.07 -5.63 3.90
CA ASP A 133 17.22 -4.29 3.32
C ASP A 133 18.61 -4.17 2.68
N VAL A 134 18.65 -3.69 1.45
CA VAL A 134 19.84 -3.44 0.66
C VAL A 134 19.96 -1.93 0.43
N PRO A 135 21.02 -1.26 0.92
CA PRO A 135 21.17 0.18 0.73
C PRO A 135 21.09 0.56 -0.75
N LEU A 136 20.34 1.62 -1.08
CA LEU A 136 20.28 2.19 -2.42
C LEU A 136 21.31 3.31 -2.57
N PHE A 137 21.88 3.42 -3.77
CA PHE A 137 22.82 4.48 -4.14
C PHE A 137 22.34 5.17 -5.41
N ALA A 138 22.48 6.49 -5.47
CA ALA A 138 22.09 7.28 -6.64
C ALA A 138 22.99 7.00 -7.85
N SER A 139 24.26 6.66 -7.60
CA SER A 139 25.23 6.39 -8.65
C SER A 139 26.27 5.34 -8.25
N ALA A 140 27.00 4.83 -9.24
CA ALA A 140 28.16 3.98 -8.99
C ALA A 140 29.23 4.68 -8.16
N ALA A 141 29.40 6.00 -8.33
CA ALA A 141 30.37 6.78 -7.57
C ALA A 141 30.00 6.85 -6.07
N ASP A 142 28.70 6.97 -5.75
CA ASP A 142 28.24 6.96 -4.36
C ASP A 142 28.44 5.59 -3.70
N LEU A 143 28.20 4.51 -4.45
CA LEU A 143 28.50 3.15 -3.99
C LEU A 143 30.00 2.97 -3.71
N ASP A 144 30.86 3.44 -4.62
CA ASP A 144 32.32 3.31 -4.46
C ASP A 144 32.84 4.16 -3.28
N ALA A 145 32.25 5.35 -3.07
CA ALA A 145 32.54 6.18 -1.92
C ALA A 145 32.15 5.52 -0.59
N GLU A 146 30.94 4.93 -0.51
CA GLU A 146 30.50 4.16 0.66
C GLU A 146 31.43 2.95 0.90
N ARG A 147 31.78 2.20 -0.15
CA ARG A 147 32.71 1.05 -0.03
C ARG A 147 34.06 1.48 0.52
N THR A 148 34.58 2.61 0.06
CA THR A 148 35.84 3.18 0.56
C THR A 148 35.73 3.55 2.03
N SER A 149 34.69 4.31 2.40
CA SER A 149 34.44 4.70 3.79
C SER A 149 34.30 3.52 4.73
N LEU A 150 33.57 2.47 4.33
CA LEU A 150 33.44 1.25 5.12
C LEU A 150 34.75 0.46 5.22
N ALA A 151 35.56 0.43 4.16
CA ALA A 151 36.86 -0.25 4.19
C ALA A 151 37.84 0.44 5.13
N ASP A 152 37.86 1.77 5.14
CA ASP A 152 38.66 2.56 6.07
C ASP A 152 38.16 2.36 7.50
N LEU A 153 36.85 2.40 7.72
CA LEU A 153 36.26 2.15 9.03
C LEU A 153 36.57 0.73 9.55
N ALA A 154 36.56 -0.28 8.68
CA ALA A 154 36.91 -1.65 9.03
C ALA A 154 38.37 -1.81 9.45
N LYS A 155 39.29 -1.02 8.89
CA LYS A 155 40.73 -1.05 9.20
C LYS A 155 41.08 -0.19 10.41
N GLU A 156 40.56 1.02 10.47
CA GLU A 156 41.06 2.09 11.34
C GLU A 156 40.24 2.29 12.61
N SER A 157 39.01 1.77 12.68
CA SER A 157 38.16 1.99 13.85
C SER A 157 38.72 1.32 15.12
N PRO A 158 38.89 2.08 16.22
CA PRO A 158 39.30 1.51 17.50
C PRO A 158 38.22 0.59 18.10
N SER A 159 36.96 0.77 17.70
CA SER A 159 35.84 -0.07 18.14
C SER A 159 35.75 -1.35 17.32
N ARG A 160 35.95 -2.50 17.98
CA ARG A 160 35.77 -3.83 17.38
C ARG A 160 34.35 -4.03 16.83
N ARG A 161 33.33 -3.49 17.52
CA ARG A 161 31.93 -3.55 17.07
C ARG A 161 31.73 -2.79 15.76
N MET A 162 32.30 -1.60 15.64
CA MET A 162 32.20 -0.81 14.41
C MET A 162 32.94 -1.47 13.25
N ARG A 163 34.13 -2.04 13.48
CA ARG A 163 34.86 -2.81 12.45
C ARG A 163 34.04 -3.98 11.93
N ALA A 164 33.52 -4.81 12.83
CA ALA A 164 32.67 -5.95 12.45
C ALA A 164 31.39 -5.52 11.71
N SER A 165 30.79 -4.38 12.10
CA SER A 165 29.64 -3.81 11.41
C SER A 165 29.98 -3.36 9.99
N ALA A 166 31.12 -2.69 9.81
CA ALA A 166 31.60 -2.24 8.50
C ALA A 166 31.93 -3.42 7.57
N GLU A 167 32.64 -4.43 8.08
CA GLU A 167 32.92 -5.68 7.36
C GLU A 167 31.63 -6.40 6.93
N THR A 168 30.65 -6.48 7.83
CA THR A 168 29.34 -7.08 7.52
C THR A 168 28.63 -6.30 6.41
N ARG A 169 28.66 -4.96 6.48
CA ARG A 169 28.04 -4.10 5.46
C ARG A 169 28.74 -4.21 4.11
N LEU A 170 30.08 -4.24 4.07
CA LEU A 170 30.85 -4.53 2.85
C LEU A 170 30.48 -5.87 2.23
N LYS A 171 30.35 -6.93 3.05
CA LYS A 171 29.93 -8.26 2.57
C LYS A 171 28.54 -8.23 1.97
N THR A 172 27.60 -7.51 2.59
CA THR A 172 26.25 -7.30 2.03
C THR A 172 26.35 -6.57 0.69
N LEU A 173 27.08 -5.45 0.62
CA LEU A 173 27.25 -4.71 -0.64
C LEU A 173 27.87 -5.58 -1.74
N ALA A 174 28.84 -6.41 -1.42
CA ALA A 174 29.43 -7.35 -2.37
C ALA A 174 28.38 -8.36 -2.90
N SER A 175 27.58 -8.96 -2.00
CA SER A 175 26.58 -9.97 -2.42
C SER A 175 25.47 -9.46 -3.34
N TYR A 176 25.25 -8.14 -3.40
CA TYR A 176 24.23 -7.52 -4.25
C TYR A 176 24.82 -6.74 -5.42
N TYR A 177 25.89 -5.97 -5.21
CA TYR A 177 26.43 -5.04 -6.21
C TYR A 177 27.61 -5.59 -7.01
N ASP A 178 28.17 -6.78 -6.68
CA ASP A 178 29.20 -7.39 -7.53
C ASP A 178 28.59 -8.20 -8.69
N ASP A 179 27.31 -8.56 -8.60
CA ASP A 179 26.53 -9.06 -9.73
C ASP A 179 26.11 -7.87 -10.62
N SER A 180 26.47 -7.91 -11.91
CA SER A 180 26.23 -6.78 -12.82
C SER A 180 24.74 -6.46 -13.00
N THR A 181 23.90 -7.48 -13.05
CA THR A 181 22.46 -7.34 -13.30
C THR A 181 21.77 -6.74 -12.08
N LYS A 182 22.07 -7.27 -10.88
CA LYS A 182 21.56 -6.72 -9.62
C LYS A 182 22.07 -5.31 -9.38
N ARG A 183 23.35 -5.05 -9.66
CA ARG A 183 23.95 -3.72 -9.56
C ARG A 183 23.20 -2.71 -10.42
N GLU A 184 22.98 -3.02 -11.69
CA GLU A 184 22.27 -2.12 -12.61
C GLU A 184 20.85 -1.82 -12.11
N ALA A 185 20.10 -2.85 -11.71
CA ALA A 185 18.74 -2.68 -11.19
C ALA A 185 18.69 -1.82 -9.91
N LEU A 186 19.60 -2.06 -8.96
CA LEU A 186 19.67 -1.31 -7.70
C LEU A 186 20.12 0.13 -7.90
N LEU A 187 21.12 0.38 -8.76
CA LEU A 187 21.54 1.75 -9.11
C LEU A 187 20.44 2.50 -9.83
N LYS A 188 19.68 1.82 -10.71
CA LYS A 188 18.52 2.42 -11.35
C LYS A 188 17.46 2.80 -10.32
N LYS A 189 17.10 1.91 -9.39
CA LYS A 189 16.17 2.23 -8.28
C LYS A 189 16.64 3.44 -7.47
N GLY A 190 17.92 3.48 -7.08
CA GLY A 190 18.48 4.58 -6.30
C GLY A 190 18.51 5.91 -7.08
N SER A 191 18.84 5.86 -8.37
CA SER A 191 18.80 7.03 -9.25
C SER A 191 17.37 7.55 -9.45
N ASP A 192 16.40 6.65 -9.64
CA ASP A 192 15.00 7.01 -9.84
C ASP A 192 14.42 7.70 -8.60
N LEU A 193 14.70 7.13 -7.42
CA LEU A 193 14.29 7.70 -6.14
C LEU A 193 14.98 9.06 -5.86
N THR A 194 16.26 9.19 -6.21
CA THR A 194 17.00 10.46 -6.06
C THR A 194 16.46 11.53 -7.00
N ALA A 195 16.12 11.17 -8.24
CA ALA A 195 15.50 12.08 -9.19
C ALA A 195 14.13 12.55 -8.71
N LEU A 196 13.31 11.65 -8.17
CA LEU A 196 12.04 12.00 -7.55
C LEU A 196 12.23 12.91 -6.33
N ALA A 197 13.18 12.60 -5.46
CA ALA A 197 13.49 13.42 -4.29
C ALA A 197 13.95 14.84 -4.67
N ALA A 198 14.63 15.01 -5.81
CA ALA A 198 15.07 16.32 -6.27
C ALA A 198 13.90 17.23 -6.67
N ASP A 199 12.81 16.66 -7.20
CA ASP A 199 11.56 17.36 -7.50
C ASP A 199 10.37 16.40 -7.44
N PHE A 200 9.74 16.32 -6.28
CA PHE A 200 8.46 15.65 -6.13
C PHE A 200 7.40 16.75 -6.04
N GLY A 201 6.65 16.97 -7.13
CA GLY A 201 5.56 17.95 -7.17
C GLY A 201 5.95 19.35 -6.67
N GLY A 202 7.12 19.86 -7.06
CA GLY A 202 7.61 21.19 -6.71
C GLY A 202 8.37 21.28 -5.37
N ARG A 203 8.61 20.17 -4.69
CA ARG A 203 9.38 20.12 -3.43
C ARG A 203 10.57 19.17 -3.56
N SER A 204 11.72 19.64 -3.12
CA SER A 204 12.96 18.87 -3.03
C SER A 204 13.16 18.30 -1.62
N TYR A 205 13.78 17.13 -1.53
CA TYR A 205 14.12 16.42 -0.30
C TYR A 205 15.60 16.04 -0.31
N ASP A 206 16.35 16.46 0.70
CA ASP A 206 17.72 16.00 0.91
C ASP A 206 17.72 14.60 1.53
N LEU A 207 18.04 13.58 0.73
CA LEU A 207 18.12 12.20 1.19
C LEU A 207 19.23 11.95 2.23
N LYS A 208 20.15 12.90 2.45
CA LYS A 208 21.13 12.83 3.54
C LYS A 208 20.55 13.28 4.88
N ASP A 209 19.54 14.14 4.86
CA ASP A 209 18.83 14.61 6.04
C ASP A 209 17.77 13.58 6.48
N PRO A 210 17.90 12.99 7.69
CA PRO A 210 16.93 12.02 8.20
C PRO A 210 15.49 12.55 8.28
N ALA A 211 15.30 13.83 8.58
CA ALA A 211 13.96 14.41 8.67
C ALA A 211 13.32 14.54 7.27
N GLN A 212 14.10 14.93 6.27
CA GLN A 212 13.59 15.03 4.90
C GLN A 212 13.37 13.65 4.26
N ARG A 213 14.15 12.63 4.63
CA ARG A 213 13.84 11.23 4.27
C ARG A 213 12.49 10.78 4.82
N ALA A 214 12.22 11.03 6.10
CA ALA A 214 10.94 10.67 6.70
C ALA A 214 9.77 11.39 6.00
N GLN A 215 9.93 12.68 5.67
CA GLN A 215 8.92 13.43 4.92
C GLN A 215 8.72 12.93 3.48
N LEU A 216 9.77 12.44 2.83
CA LEU A 216 9.66 11.81 1.51
C LEU A 216 8.92 10.47 1.62
N ASP A 217 9.26 9.63 2.60
CA ASP A 217 8.60 8.34 2.85
C ASP A 217 7.10 8.54 3.12
N GLU A 218 6.74 9.46 4.01
CA GLU A 218 5.34 9.86 4.26
C GLU A 218 4.61 10.24 2.97
N ARG A 219 5.27 11.01 2.10
CA ARG A 219 4.69 11.44 0.83
C ARG A 219 4.62 10.30 -0.19
N LEU A 220 5.56 9.35 -0.20
CA LEU A 220 5.45 8.16 -1.04
C LEU A 220 4.28 7.26 -0.60
N LEU A 221 3.95 7.24 0.69
CA LEU A 221 2.76 6.57 1.20
C LEU A 221 1.46 7.33 0.87
N SER A 222 1.53 8.54 0.30
CA SER A 222 0.38 9.27 -0.25
C SER A 222 -0.01 8.81 -1.67
N LEU A 223 0.77 7.89 -2.26
CA LEU A 223 0.52 7.38 -3.59
C LEU A 223 -0.63 6.35 -3.59
N ILE A 224 -1.36 6.29 -4.70
CA ILE A 224 -2.51 5.41 -4.89
C ILE A 224 -2.73 5.14 -6.39
N ARG A 225 -3.43 4.06 -6.76
CA ARG A 225 -3.84 3.86 -8.16
C ARG A 225 -4.93 4.85 -8.57
N PRO A 226 -4.97 5.27 -9.85
CA PRO A 226 -5.95 6.26 -10.32
C PRO A 226 -7.41 5.92 -10.00
N GLY A 227 -7.86 4.67 -10.25
CA GLY A 227 -9.25 4.29 -9.98
C GLY A 227 -9.65 4.41 -8.50
N ALA A 228 -8.73 4.08 -7.58
CA ALA A 228 -8.99 4.22 -6.15
C ALA A 228 -8.93 5.69 -5.70
N ARG A 229 -8.04 6.51 -6.28
CA ARG A 229 -8.06 7.98 -6.09
C ARG A 229 -9.38 8.58 -6.51
N ASP A 230 -9.87 8.24 -7.69
CA ASP A 230 -11.09 8.82 -8.24
C ASP A 230 -12.30 8.51 -7.35
N LEU A 231 -12.36 7.29 -6.79
CA LEU A 231 -13.38 6.94 -5.83
C LEU A 231 -13.25 7.73 -4.51
N ILE A 232 -12.04 7.93 -3.99
CA ILE A 232 -11.84 8.77 -2.79
C ILE A 232 -12.36 10.18 -3.05
N LEU A 233 -12.04 10.77 -4.20
CA LEU A 233 -12.49 12.13 -4.55
C LEU A 233 -14.01 12.20 -4.70
N GLU A 234 -14.66 11.15 -5.22
CA GLU A 234 -16.12 11.06 -5.27
C GLU A 234 -16.74 11.02 -3.87
N LEU A 235 -16.29 10.08 -3.02
CA LEU A 235 -16.79 9.92 -1.66
C LEU A 235 -16.53 11.18 -0.80
N ALA A 236 -15.36 11.78 -0.94
CA ALA A 236 -14.98 13.00 -0.24
C ALA A 236 -15.90 14.15 -0.60
N ARG A 237 -16.16 14.36 -1.89
CA ARG A 237 -17.06 15.41 -2.37
C ARG A 237 -18.47 15.24 -1.82
N GLU A 238 -19.03 14.03 -1.91
CA GLU A 238 -20.38 13.77 -1.41
C GLU A 238 -20.47 13.97 0.11
N TYR A 239 -19.46 13.47 0.85
CA TYR A 239 -19.36 13.66 2.30
C TYR A 239 -19.23 15.14 2.68
N HIS A 240 -18.38 15.89 1.98
CA HIS A 240 -18.18 17.31 2.21
C HIS A 240 -19.44 18.12 1.90
N GLN A 241 -20.13 17.84 0.80
CA GLN A 241 -21.41 18.47 0.47
C GLN A 241 -22.47 18.21 1.54
N ARG A 242 -22.46 17.02 2.15
CA ARG A 242 -23.45 16.64 3.17
C ARG A 242 -23.16 17.24 4.54
N PHE A 243 -21.90 17.26 4.97
CA PHE A 243 -21.53 17.59 6.35
C PHE A 243 -20.68 18.85 6.49
N GLY A 244 -20.16 19.41 5.40
CA GLY A 244 -19.23 20.54 5.42
C GLY A 244 -17.88 20.21 6.04
N ARG A 245 -17.50 18.92 6.04
CA ARG A 245 -16.28 18.38 6.68
C ARG A 245 -15.38 17.73 5.66
N LEU A 246 -14.09 17.66 5.96
CA LEU A 246 -13.13 16.93 5.16
C LEU A 246 -13.21 15.44 5.50
N LEU A 247 -13.22 14.57 4.48
CA LEU A 247 -13.16 13.13 4.66
C LEU A 247 -11.73 12.71 5.10
N PRO A 248 -11.53 12.14 6.29
CA PRO A 248 -10.21 11.72 6.76
C PRO A 248 -9.83 10.35 6.19
N ILE A 249 -8.85 10.34 5.29
CA ILE A 249 -8.24 9.13 4.72
C ILE A 249 -6.99 8.80 5.52
N SER A 250 -6.96 7.63 6.15
CA SER A 250 -5.91 7.25 7.10
C SER A 250 -4.84 6.29 6.57
N SER A 251 -5.03 5.75 5.37
CA SER A 251 -4.00 4.94 4.71
C SER A 251 -4.30 4.80 3.22
N LEU A 252 -3.24 4.61 2.43
CA LEU A 252 -3.28 4.43 0.98
C LEU A 252 -2.35 3.26 0.60
N VAL A 253 -1.36 3.47 -0.28
CA VAL A 253 -0.38 2.44 -0.61
C VAL A 253 0.56 2.14 0.57
N ARG A 254 1.02 0.89 0.66
CA ARG A 254 2.14 0.48 1.52
C ARG A 254 3.12 -0.35 0.70
N THR A 255 4.40 -0.30 1.03
CA THR A 255 5.39 -1.23 0.45
C THR A 255 5.36 -2.58 1.16
N GLU A 256 5.82 -3.66 0.52
CA GLU A 256 5.98 -4.96 1.21
C GLU A 256 6.92 -4.82 2.42
N ARG A 257 8.02 -4.06 2.26
CA ARG A 257 8.94 -3.70 3.35
C ARG A 257 8.20 -3.06 4.53
N TYR A 258 7.35 -2.08 4.26
CA TYR A 258 6.53 -1.42 5.29
C TYR A 258 5.59 -2.41 5.98
N GLN A 259 4.84 -3.19 5.21
CA GLN A 259 3.88 -4.16 5.72
C GLN A 259 4.54 -5.20 6.64
N ARG A 260 5.76 -5.65 6.31
CA ARG A 260 6.52 -6.59 7.14
C ARG A 260 7.03 -5.96 8.43
N ARG A 261 7.50 -4.71 8.40
CA ARG A 261 7.87 -3.98 9.63
C ARG A 261 6.68 -3.85 10.56
N LEU A 262 5.51 -3.50 10.01
CA LEU A 262 4.27 -3.44 10.77
C LEU A 262 3.95 -4.80 11.41
N GLY A 263 4.16 -5.91 10.70
CA GLY A 263 3.96 -7.26 11.24
C GLY A 263 4.89 -7.68 12.40
N ARG A 264 6.02 -6.99 12.61
CA ARG A 264 6.90 -7.25 13.78
C ARG A 264 6.28 -6.73 15.08
N VAL A 265 5.52 -5.64 14.99
CA VAL A 265 4.90 -4.97 16.15
C VAL A 265 3.41 -5.22 16.25
N ASN A 266 2.75 -5.54 15.14
CA ASN A 266 1.31 -5.81 15.06
C ASN A 266 1.06 -7.24 14.57
N ALA A 267 0.70 -8.12 15.49
CA ALA A 267 0.36 -9.52 15.19
C ALA A 267 -0.84 -9.68 14.23
N ASN A 268 -1.61 -8.61 14.00
CA ASN A 268 -2.75 -8.61 13.08
C ASN A 268 -2.39 -8.11 11.68
N ALA A 269 -1.13 -7.71 11.42
CA ALA A 269 -0.73 -7.39 10.07
C ALA A 269 -0.88 -8.64 9.19
N THR A 270 -1.59 -8.51 8.07
CA THR A 270 -1.77 -9.62 7.15
C THR A 270 -0.43 -10.10 6.59
N LYS A 271 -0.30 -11.42 6.42
CA LYS A 271 0.89 -12.11 5.90
C LYS A 271 0.59 -12.87 4.60
N VAL A 272 -0.54 -12.57 3.97
CA VAL A 272 -0.93 -13.11 2.67
C VAL A 272 0.06 -12.67 1.59
N GLU A 273 0.12 -13.38 0.46
CA GLU A 273 0.99 -13.03 -0.68
C GLU A 273 0.71 -11.60 -1.18
N PHE A 274 -0.57 -11.17 -1.19
CA PHE A 274 -0.99 -9.85 -1.66
C PHE A 274 -1.70 -9.03 -0.58
N PRO A 275 -0.95 -8.32 0.30
CA PRO A 275 -1.56 -7.43 1.28
C PRO A 275 -2.33 -6.30 0.57
N PRO A 276 -3.58 -5.98 0.97
CA PRO A 276 -4.45 -5.06 0.22
C PRO A 276 -3.82 -3.71 -0.13
N HIS A 277 -3.19 -3.03 0.85
CA HIS A 277 -2.56 -1.73 0.62
C HIS A 277 -1.32 -1.79 -0.28
N THR A 278 -0.68 -2.95 -0.47
CA THR A 278 0.43 -3.07 -1.42
C THR A 278 -0.03 -3.00 -2.87
N THR A 279 -1.31 -3.24 -3.14
CA THR A 279 -1.85 -3.13 -4.50
C THR A 279 -1.96 -1.69 -4.97
N GLY A 280 -2.04 -0.72 -4.05
CA GLY A 280 -2.44 0.66 -4.35
C GLY A 280 -3.92 0.81 -4.70
N CYS A 281 -4.74 -0.24 -4.58
CA CYS A 281 -6.19 -0.23 -4.77
C CYS A 281 -6.97 -0.04 -3.46
N ALA A 282 -6.30 -0.19 -2.32
CA ALA A 282 -6.92 -0.12 -1.01
C ALA A 282 -6.64 1.20 -0.29
N PHE A 283 -7.63 1.67 0.46
CA PHE A 283 -7.51 2.81 1.36
C PHE A 283 -8.39 2.63 2.59
N ASP A 284 -8.01 3.28 3.69
CA ASP A 284 -8.80 3.29 4.92
C ASP A 284 -9.41 4.68 5.17
N ILE A 285 -10.70 4.73 5.47
CA ILE A 285 -11.36 5.95 5.96
C ILE A 285 -11.43 5.89 7.49
N SER A 286 -10.90 6.92 8.17
CA SER A 286 -10.98 7.01 9.63
C SER A 286 -12.37 7.50 10.06
N TYR A 287 -13.12 6.70 10.79
CA TYR A 287 -14.38 7.13 11.38
C TYR A 287 -14.26 7.60 12.84
N ARG A 288 -13.04 7.73 13.37
CA ARG A 288 -12.76 8.01 14.79
C ARG A 288 -13.48 9.25 15.32
N TYR A 289 -13.60 10.29 14.49
CA TYR A 289 -14.19 11.58 14.85
C TYR A 289 -15.50 11.89 14.10
N MET A 290 -16.13 10.85 13.57
CA MET A 290 -17.42 10.94 12.88
C MET A 290 -18.56 10.63 13.84
N ALA A 291 -19.60 11.45 13.79
CA ALA A 291 -20.89 11.15 14.44
C ALA A 291 -21.61 9.97 13.74
N ALA A 292 -22.73 9.53 14.31
CA ALA A 292 -23.45 8.35 13.82
C ALA A 292 -24.01 8.52 12.40
N ASP A 293 -24.50 9.71 12.05
CA ASP A 293 -25.04 10.03 10.73
C ASP A 293 -23.95 10.12 9.66
N GLU A 294 -22.80 10.71 10.00
CA GLU A 294 -21.59 10.73 9.17
C GLU A 294 -21.12 9.30 8.84
N GLN A 295 -21.03 8.44 9.86
CA GLN A 295 -20.68 7.04 9.69
C GLN A 295 -21.70 6.29 8.84
N GLN A 296 -23.00 6.45 9.13
CA GLN A 296 -24.06 5.76 8.41
C GLN A 296 -24.07 6.14 6.93
N PHE A 297 -23.91 7.43 6.61
CA PHE A 297 -23.82 7.92 5.24
C PHE A 297 -22.71 7.21 4.44
N LEU A 298 -21.49 7.18 4.98
CA LEU A 298 -20.35 6.54 4.31
C LEU A 298 -20.57 5.03 4.17
N MET A 299 -21.06 4.37 5.22
CA MET A 299 -21.32 2.93 5.18
C MET A 299 -22.38 2.58 4.13
N ASP A 300 -23.47 3.35 4.03
CA ASP A 300 -24.54 3.11 3.06
C ASP A 300 -24.03 3.34 1.63
N ARG A 301 -23.22 4.39 1.41
CA ARG A 301 -22.63 4.67 0.10
C ARG A 301 -21.66 3.57 -0.34
N ILE A 302 -20.79 3.12 0.56
CA ILE A 302 -19.82 2.04 0.29
C ILE A 302 -20.55 0.71 0.09
N ALA A 303 -21.58 0.41 0.88
CA ALA A 303 -22.40 -0.79 0.70
C ALA A 303 -23.08 -0.82 -0.68
N GLN A 304 -23.51 0.33 -1.20
CA GLN A 304 -24.03 0.42 -2.56
C GLN A 304 -22.95 0.11 -3.60
N LEU A 305 -21.74 0.65 -3.44
CA LEU A 305 -20.62 0.38 -4.35
C LEU A 305 -20.20 -1.09 -4.34
N GLU A 306 -20.28 -1.75 -3.19
CA GLU A 306 -20.01 -3.19 -3.07
C GLU A 306 -21.11 -4.02 -3.76
N ARG A 307 -22.39 -3.65 -3.59
CA ARG A 307 -23.51 -4.27 -4.31
C ARG A 307 -23.41 -4.08 -5.83
N ASP A 308 -22.87 -2.95 -6.27
CA ASP A 308 -22.58 -2.67 -7.67
C ASP A 308 -21.34 -3.42 -8.20
N GLY A 309 -20.63 -4.15 -7.32
CA GLY A 309 -19.45 -4.94 -7.68
C GLY A 309 -18.19 -4.10 -7.93
N LYS A 310 -18.14 -2.86 -7.45
CA LYS A 310 -17.02 -1.92 -7.67
C LYS A 310 -15.95 -1.95 -6.60
N VAL A 311 -16.33 -2.35 -5.39
CA VAL A 311 -15.43 -2.41 -4.23
C VAL A 311 -15.67 -3.67 -3.40
N GLU A 312 -14.69 -3.99 -2.58
CA GLU A 312 -14.80 -4.90 -1.44
C GLU A 312 -14.50 -4.10 -0.17
N ALA A 313 -15.39 -4.09 0.81
CA ALA A 313 -15.21 -3.24 1.98
C ALA A 313 -15.47 -3.96 3.31
N LEU A 314 -14.90 -3.43 4.38
CA LEU A 314 -15.12 -3.95 5.73
C LEU A 314 -15.03 -2.83 6.76
N LYS A 315 -16.03 -2.76 7.63
CA LYS A 315 -15.93 -1.92 8.82
C LYS A 315 -15.08 -2.62 9.87
N GLU A 316 -13.86 -2.14 10.05
CA GLU A 316 -12.95 -2.67 11.07
C GLU A 316 -13.30 -2.16 12.46
N ARG A 317 -12.92 -2.92 13.49
CA ARG A 317 -13.15 -2.53 14.90
C ARG A 317 -12.22 -1.43 15.40
N ARG A 318 -11.34 -0.90 14.55
CA ARG A 318 -10.26 0.04 14.92
C ARG A 318 -10.52 1.50 14.56
N ASN A 319 -11.76 1.89 14.29
CA ASN A 319 -12.09 3.22 13.76
C ASN A 319 -11.78 3.41 12.27
N HIS A 320 -11.74 2.33 11.48
CA HIS A 320 -11.50 2.40 10.05
C HIS A 320 -12.56 1.64 9.24
N ILE A 321 -12.95 2.20 8.10
CA ILE A 321 -13.60 1.44 7.02
C ILE A 321 -12.51 1.16 6.01
N HIS A 322 -12.20 -0.13 5.82
CA HIS A 322 -11.29 -0.57 4.78
C HIS A 322 -12.07 -0.67 3.47
N VAL A 323 -11.52 -0.13 2.39
CA VAL A 323 -12.11 -0.19 1.05
C VAL A 323 -11.03 -0.65 0.07
N PHE A 324 -11.32 -1.69 -0.69
CA PHE A 324 -10.53 -2.15 -1.82
C PHE A 324 -11.30 -1.91 -3.12
N VAL A 325 -10.70 -1.21 -4.08
CA VAL A 325 -11.33 -0.88 -5.36
C VAL A 325 -10.90 -1.87 -6.43
N PHE A 326 -11.85 -2.46 -7.15
CA PHE A 326 -11.53 -3.33 -8.29
C PHE A 326 -11.07 -2.47 -9.48
N PRO A 327 -9.83 -2.64 -10.00
CA PRO A 327 -9.28 -1.79 -11.07
C PRO A 327 -10.09 -1.81 -12.36
N ASP A 328 -10.67 -2.96 -12.70
CA ASP A 328 -11.53 -3.17 -13.87
C ASP A 328 -13.01 -2.83 -13.58
N GLY A 329 -13.32 -2.43 -12.33
CA GLY A 329 -14.66 -2.15 -11.85
C GLY A 329 -15.55 -3.38 -11.69
N GLN A 330 -14.97 -4.58 -11.63
CA GLN A 330 -15.70 -5.83 -11.46
C GLN A 330 -15.08 -6.70 -10.36
N ARG A 331 -15.95 -7.28 -9.52
CA ARG A 331 -15.51 -8.29 -8.56
C ARG A 331 -14.98 -9.54 -9.31
N PRO A 332 -13.84 -10.13 -8.91
CA PRO A 332 -13.33 -11.34 -9.54
C PRO A 332 -14.31 -12.52 -9.40
N PRO A 333 -14.31 -13.48 -10.35
CA PRO A 333 -15.18 -14.65 -10.30
C PRO A 333 -14.97 -15.49 -9.03
N ASP A 334 -16.04 -16.04 -8.47
CA ASP A 334 -16.00 -16.87 -7.25
C ASP A 334 -15.05 -18.09 -7.37
N GLU A 335 -14.88 -18.63 -8.57
CA GLU A 335 -13.95 -19.73 -8.85
C GLU A 335 -12.48 -19.32 -8.63
N LEU A 336 -12.13 -18.06 -8.92
CA LEU A 336 -10.81 -17.52 -8.66
C LEU A 336 -10.64 -17.21 -7.17
N VAL A 337 -11.67 -16.63 -6.54
CA VAL A 337 -11.69 -16.36 -5.09
C VAL A 337 -11.45 -17.64 -4.28
N ALA A 338 -12.09 -18.75 -4.68
CA ALA A 338 -11.97 -20.03 -3.99
C ALA A 338 -10.53 -20.56 -3.92
N GLN A 339 -9.68 -20.21 -4.91
CA GLN A 339 -8.28 -20.67 -4.97
C GLN A 339 -7.41 -20.06 -3.86
N PHE A 340 -7.79 -18.91 -3.31
CA PHE A 340 -7.03 -18.20 -2.29
C PHE A 340 -7.49 -18.46 -0.86
N LEU A 341 -8.59 -19.18 -0.64
CA LEU A 341 -9.14 -19.40 0.70
C LEU A 341 -8.15 -20.14 1.63
N ASP A 342 -7.48 -21.17 1.11
CA ASP A 342 -6.52 -21.96 1.90
C ASP A 342 -5.22 -21.18 2.16
N GLU A 343 -4.83 -20.30 1.24
CA GLU A 343 -3.68 -19.42 1.42
C GLU A 343 -3.91 -18.40 2.55
N VAL A 344 -5.13 -17.85 2.63
CA VAL A 344 -5.49 -16.95 3.73
C VAL A 344 -5.38 -17.65 5.09
N ASP A 345 -5.86 -18.89 5.22
CA ASP A 345 -5.67 -19.66 6.46
C ASP A 345 -4.17 -19.90 6.76
N ALA A 346 -3.39 -20.30 5.75
CA ALA A 346 -1.96 -20.54 5.90
C ALA A 346 -1.22 -19.29 6.41
N SER A 347 -1.60 -18.11 5.92
CA SER A 347 -1.04 -16.82 6.34
C SER A 347 -1.29 -16.51 7.84
N HIS A 348 -2.38 -17.05 8.39
CA HIS A 348 -2.74 -16.93 9.80
C HIS A 348 -2.19 -18.09 10.66
N GLY A 349 -1.41 -19.00 10.08
CA GLY A 349 -0.91 -20.19 10.76
C GLY A 349 -2.02 -21.17 11.15
N ILE A 350 -3.17 -21.11 10.46
CA ILE A 350 -4.32 -21.99 10.67
C ILE A 350 -4.13 -23.22 9.77
N VAL A 351 -4.29 -24.41 10.35
CA VAL A 351 -4.31 -25.68 9.61
C VAL A 351 -5.71 -26.27 9.76
N ARG A 352 -6.31 -26.70 8.65
CA ARG A 352 -7.61 -27.39 8.65
C ARG A 352 -7.45 -28.85 8.23
N ASP A 353 -8.28 -29.74 8.77
CA ASP A 353 -8.37 -31.11 8.29
C ASP A 353 -9.34 -31.24 7.08
N ALA A 354 -9.48 -32.47 6.56
CA ALA A 354 -10.37 -32.78 5.44
C ALA A 354 -11.86 -32.50 5.73
N SER A 355 -12.25 -32.27 6.98
CA SER A 355 -13.60 -31.87 7.37
C SER A 355 -13.77 -30.35 7.49
N GLY A 356 -12.69 -29.58 7.30
CA GLY A 356 -12.66 -28.12 7.43
C GLY A 356 -12.50 -27.62 8.87
N ALA A 357 -12.32 -28.52 9.84
CA ALA A 357 -12.12 -28.15 11.24
C ALA A 357 -10.70 -27.63 11.47
N ILE A 358 -10.56 -26.56 12.27
CA ILE A 358 -9.25 -26.02 12.65
C ILE A 358 -8.55 -27.02 13.58
N VAL A 359 -7.38 -27.51 13.15
CA VAL A 359 -6.54 -28.43 13.92
C VAL A 359 -5.33 -27.66 14.44
N LYS A 360 -4.98 -27.88 15.71
CA LYS A 360 -3.72 -27.35 16.24
C LYS A 360 -2.57 -27.96 15.44
N PRO A 361 -1.62 -27.18 14.92
CA PRO A 361 -0.43 -27.74 14.28
C PRO A 361 0.24 -28.67 15.29
N GLY A 362 0.29 -29.96 14.96
CA GLY A 362 0.85 -30.97 15.84
C GLY A 362 2.26 -30.54 16.21
N ARG A 363 2.57 -30.50 17.51
CA ARG A 363 3.96 -30.34 18.00
C ARG A 363 4.79 -31.37 17.26
N ARG A 364 5.58 -30.94 16.28
CA ARG A 364 6.53 -31.79 15.58
C ARG A 364 7.42 -32.39 16.68
N ALA A 365 7.27 -33.68 16.93
CA ALA A 365 7.99 -34.37 17.97
C ALA A 365 9.48 -34.31 17.64
N ALA A 366 10.21 -33.43 18.32
CA ALA A 366 11.65 -33.51 18.44
C ALA A 366 11.99 -34.76 19.26
N ARG A 367 11.86 -35.93 18.65
CA ARG A 367 12.50 -37.16 19.09
C ARG A 367 13.51 -37.54 18.03
N GLY A 368 14.71 -36.98 18.18
CA GLY A 368 15.90 -37.57 17.58
C GLY A 368 15.98 -39.02 18.03
N ALA A 369 15.78 -39.93 17.09
CA ALA A 369 16.20 -41.31 17.23
C ALA A 369 17.73 -41.29 17.39
N ARG A 370 18.21 -41.49 18.62
CA ARG A 370 19.56 -42.01 18.82
C ARG A 370 19.57 -43.43 18.28
N ALA A 371 20.13 -43.61 17.10
CA ALA A 371 20.54 -44.90 16.61
C ALA A 371 21.98 -45.16 17.10
N ARG A 372 22.05 -46.09 18.06
CA ARG A 372 23.14 -46.99 18.49
C ARG A 372 24.55 -46.45 18.66
#